data_AF-A0A943I410-F1
#
_entry.id   AF-A0A943I410-F1
#
_cell.length_a   1.000
_cell.length_b   1.000
_cell.length_c   1.000
_cell.angle_alpha   90.00
_cell.angle_beta   90.00
_cell.angle_gamma   90.00
#
_symmetry.space_group_name_H-M   'P 1'
#
loop_
_entity.id
_entity.type
_entity.pdbx_description
1 polymer ?
#
loop_
_entity_poly.entity_id
_entity_poly.type
_entity_poly.pdbx_seq_one_letter_code
_entity_poly.pdbx_strand_id
1 'polypeptide(L)' 'MQARIWNETKGTYDHYELPEGSSKYENDMDVIVSCACCGKKITYGDAYTSHKIHDHIGFGYAVCGDCYFDKGM' A
#
# COMPACT_ATOMS: atom_id res chain seq x y z
N MET A 1 11.77 -7.80 1.74
CA MET A 1 11.54 -6.64 2.63
C MET A 1 10.16 -6.81 3.24
N GLN A 2 10.04 -6.70 4.56
CA GLN A 2 8.78 -6.92 5.27
C GLN A 2 7.95 -5.64 5.29
N ALA A 3 6.66 -5.74 4.94
CA ALA A 3 5.72 -4.64 5.10
C ALA A 3 5.16 -4.61 6.53
N ARG A 4 4.66 -3.45 6.93
CA ARG A 4 4.07 -3.20 8.23
C ARG A 4 2.87 -2.28 8.09
N ILE A 5 1.88 -2.44 8.96
CA ILE A 5 0.69 -1.60 8.99
C ILE A 5 0.61 -0.81 10.30
N TRP A 6 0.35 0.49 10.21
CA TRP A 6 0.18 1.34 11.38
C TRP A 6 -1.12 1.01 12.11
N ASN A 7 -1.00 0.61 13.37
CA ASN A 7 -2.13 0.38 14.27
C ASN A 7 -2.37 1.63 15.11
N GLU A 8 -3.37 2.42 14.71
CA GLU A 8 -3.71 3.70 15.38
C GLU A 8 -4.11 3.51 16.84
N THR A 9 -4.75 2.38 17.19
CA THR A 9 -5.16 2.08 18.56
C THR A 9 -3.96 1.80 19.47
N LYS A 10 -2.95 1.07 18.97
CA LYS A 10 -1.74 0.74 19.74
C LYS A 10 -0.66 1.82 19.66
N GLY A 11 -0.69 2.67 18.62
CA GLY A 11 0.40 3.58 18.30
C GLY A 11 1.68 2.85 17.86
N THR A 12 1.55 1.66 17.27
CA THR A 12 2.68 0.81 16.86
C THR A 12 2.44 0.22 15.48
N TYR A 13 3.49 -0.33 14.88
CA TYR A 13 3.38 -1.11 13.66
C TYR A 13 3.13 -2.59 13.96
N ASP A 14 2.12 -3.16 13.32
CA ASP A 14 1.92 -4.61 13.25
C ASP A 14 2.52 -5.16 11.94
N HIS A 15 2.91 -6.44 11.92
CA HIS A 15 3.35 -7.12 10.70
C HIS A 15 2.21 -7.15 9.68
N TYR A 16 2.54 -6.98 8.40
CA TYR A 16 1.57 -6.98 7.32
C TYR A 16 2.04 -7.84 6.15
N GLU A 17 1.18 -8.76 5.71
CA GLU A 17 1.38 -9.54 4.50
C GLU A 17 0.78 -8.79 3.31
N LEU A 18 1.63 -8.49 2.32
CA LEU A 18 1.19 -7.81 1.12
C LEU A 18 0.56 -8.81 0.14
N PRO A 19 -0.49 -8.39 -0.59
CA PRO A 19 -0.87 -9.05 -1.82
C PRO A 19 0.31 -9.17 -2.78
N GLU A 20 0.39 -10.31 -3.49
CA GLU A 20 1.45 -10.52 -4.48
C GLU A 20 1.39 -9.46 -5.59
N GLY A 21 2.53 -8.87 -5.93
CA GLY A 21 2.63 -7.79 -6.92
C GLY A 21 2.30 -6.39 -6.38
N SER A 22 2.18 -6.22 -5.06
CA SER A 22 2.14 -4.88 -4.47
C SER A 22 3.49 -4.19 -4.56
N SER A 23 3.46 -2.93 -5.02
CA SER A 23 4.66 -2.11 -5.15
C SER A 23 4.55 -0.85 -4.31
N LYS A 24 5.71 -0.31 -3.99
CA LYS A 24 5.84 1.02 -3.38
C LYS A 24 6.39 2.05 -4.37
N TYR A 25 7.01 1.60 -5.46
CA TYR A 25 7.63 2.48 -6.44
C TYR A 25 7.74 1.76 -7.77
N GLU A 26 7.28 2.40 -8.84
CA GLU A 26 7.53 2.00 -10.22
C GLU A 26 8.06 3.19 -11.02
N ASN A 27 8.96 2.91 -11.96
CA ASN A 27 9.45 3.93 -12.91
C ASN A 27 8.46 4.16 -14.07
N ASP A 28 7.63 3.16 -14.35
CA ASP A 28 6.64 3.18 -15.41
C ASP A 28 5.24 3.25 -14.79
N MET A 29 4.52 4.31 -15.11
CA MET A 29 3.20 4.59 -14.54
C MET A 29 2.13 3.66 -15.11
N ASP A 30 2.36 3.02 -16.27
CA ASP A 30 1.41 2.13 -16.91
C ASP A 30 1.49 0.68 -16.39
N VAL A 31 2.44 0.38 -15.50
CA VAL A 31 2.58 -0.95 -14.90
C VAL A 31 1.39 -1.28 -14.01
N ILE A 32 0.90 -2.50 -14.14
CA ILE A 32 -0.16 -3.04 -13.28
C ILE A 32 0.44 -3.55 -11.98
N VAL A 33 0.03 -2.96 -10.86
CA VAL A 33 0.39 -3.39 -9.50
C VAL A 33 -0.84 -3.88 -8.75
N SER A 34 -0.62 -4.59 -7.65
CA SER A 34 -1.70 -4.95 -6.71
C SER A 34 -1.84 -3.86 -5.65
N CYS A 35 -3.06 -3.36 -5.45
CA CYS A 35 -3.41 -2.55 -4.29
C CYS A 35 -2.96 -3.26 -3.01
N ALA A 36 -2.13 -2.61 -2.21
CA ALA A 36 -1.56 -3.21 -1.00
C ALA A 36 -2.61 -3.56 0.06
N CYS A 37 -3.78 -2.92 0.06
CA CYS A 37 -4.85 -3.17 1.03
C CYS A 37 -5.77 -4.33 0.62
N CYS A 38 -6.18 -4.40 -0.65
CA CYS A 38 -7.25 -5.30 -1.10
C CYS A 38 -6.86 -6.25 -2.24
N GLY A 39 -5.66 -6.13 -2.80
CA GLY A 39 -5.17 -6.96 -3.89
C GLY A 39 -5.72 -6.63 -5.29
N LYS A 40 -6.65 -5.66 -5.41
CA LYS A 40 -7.18 -5.19 -6.70
C LYS A 40 -6.04 -4.75 -7.62
N LYS A 41 -6.06 -5.21 -8.88
CA LYS A 41 -5.11 -4.79 -9.90
C LYS A 41 -5.44 -3.38 -10.37
N ILE A 42 -4.45 -2.50 -10.34
CA ILE A 42 -4.55 -1.08 -10.73
C ILE A 42 -3.31 -0.69 -11.51
N THR A 43 -3.45 0.30 -12.39
CA THR A 43 -2.32 1.00 -13.00
C THR A 43 -1.60 1.78 -11.91
N TYR A 44 -0.26 1.71 -11.87
CA TYR A 44 0.53 2.39 -10.84
C TYR A 44 0.28 3.91 -10.84
N GLY A 45 0.07 4.50 -12.02
CA GLY A 45 -0.25 5.92 -12.17
C GLY A 45 -1.60 6.34 -11.61
N ASP A 46 -2.53 5.41 -11.41
CA ASP A 46 -3.84 5.66 -10.78
C ASP A 46 -3.84 5.34 -9.28
N ALA A 47 -2.70 4.89 -8.74
CA ALA A 47 -2.58 4.52 -7.33
C ALA A 47 -2.31 5.73 -6.42
N TYR A 48 -2.64 5.55 -5.15
CA TYR A 48 -2.34 6.48 -4.08
C TYR A 48 -1.28 5.86 -3.16
N THR A 49 -0.49 6.68 -2.49
CA THR A 49 0.45 6.21 -1.47
C THR A 49 -0.30 6.01 -0.16
N SER A 50 -0.24 4.80 0.41
CA SER A 50 -0.85 4.51 1.71
C SER A 50 -0.18 5.30 2.84
N HIS A 51 -1.00 5.81 3.76
CA HIS A 51 -0.63 6.40 5.05
C HIS A 51 -0.47 5.39 6.18
N LYS A 52 -0.82 4.11 5.94
CA LYS A 52 -0.83 3.05 6.96
C LYS A 52 0.10 1.89 6.63
N ILE A 53 0.16 1.47 5.37
CA ILE A 53 0.96 0.33 4.92
C ILE A 53 2.30 0.84 4.42
N HIS A 54 3.35 0.58 5.20
CA HIS A 54 4.70 1.07 4.93
C HIS A 54 5.71 -0.08 4.89
N ASP A 55 6.88 0.22 4.34
CA ASP A 55 8.08 -0.59 4.59
C ASP A 55 8.75 -0.22 5.92
N HIS A 56 9.84 -0.93 6.24
CA HIS A 56 10.62 -0.73 7.46
C HIS A 56 11.21 0.69 7.65
N ILE A 57 11.36 1.49 6.59
CA ILE A 57 11.84 2.87 6.67
C ILE A 57 10.70 3.90 6.64
N GLY A 58 9.45 3.46 6.43
CA GLY A 58 8.27 4.32 6.44
C GLY A 58 7.78 4.71 5.05
N PHE A 59 8.27 4.07 3.99
CA PHE A 59 7.83 4.34 2.63
C PHE A 59 6.50 3.63 2.33
N GLY A 60 5.49 4.37 1.87
CA GLY A 60 4.14 3.86 1.65
C GLY A 60 3.99 2.99 0.41
N TYR A 61 3.12 1.99 0.51
CA TYR A 61 2.77 1.13 -0.62
C TYR A 61 1.61 1.70 -1.43
N ALA A 62 1.55 1.35 -2.71
CA ALA A 62 0.48 1.73 -3.62
C ALA A 62 -0.86 1.08 -3.24
N VAL A 63 -1.91 1.89 -3.13
CA VAL A 63 -3.28 1.47 -2.87
C VAL A 63 -4.24 2.08 -3.90
N CYS A 64 -5.36 1.41 -4.18
CA CYS A 64 -6.38 1.94 -5.08
C CYS A 64 -7.16 3.09 -4.42
N GLY A 65 -7.77 3.95 -5.24
CA GLY A 65 -8.61 5.07 -4.75
C GLY A 65 -9.67 4.64 -3.74
N ASP A 66 -10.40 3.55 -4.02
CA ASP A 66 -11.43 3.01 -3.10
C ASP A 66 -10.85 2.74 -1.69
N CYS A 67 -9.65 2.18 -1.59
CA CYS A 67 -9.03 1.90 -0.29
C CYS A 67 -8.49 3.16 0.37
N TYR A 68 -7.95 4.09 -0.42
CA TYR A 68 -7.45 5.36 0.08
C TYR A 68 -8.58 6.21 0.69
N PHE A 69 -9.68 6.39 -0.04
CA PHE A 69 -10.79 7.25 0.37
C PHE A 69 -11.76 6.57 1.34
N ASP A 70 -12.14 5.31 1.10
CA ASP A 70 -13.21 4.67 1.89
C ASP A 70 -12.68 3.95 3.13
N LYS A 71 -11.44 3.46 3.08
CA LYS A 71 -10.81 2.71 4.19
C LYS A 71 -9.74 3.51 4.93
N GLY A 72 -9.47 4.75 4.49
CA GLY A 72 -8.45 5.63 5.07
C GLY A 72 -7.07 4.98 5.06
N MET A 73 -6.71 4.36 3.93
CA MET A 73 -5.42 3.69 3.74
C MET A 73 -4.30 4.66 3.44
#